data_AF-A0A661S8C7-F1
#
_entry.id   AF-A0A661S8C7-F1
#
_cell.length_a   1.000
_cell.length_b   1.000
_cell.length_c   1.000
_cell.angle_alpha   90.00
_cell.angle_beta   90.00
_cell.angle_gamma   90.00
#
_symmetry.space_group_name_H-M   'P 1'
#
loop_
_entity.id
_entity.type
_entity.pdbx_description
1 polymer ?
#
loop_
_entity_poly.entity_id
_entity_poly.type
_entity_poly.pdbx_seq_one_letter_code
_entity_poly.pdbx_strand_id
1 'polypeptide(L)'
;MTVILADKNIEGQAVMLLGTFNAAGWSELFPVRLLTFEDAGLPPDTSDRVLWRFVQTNEMLLLTDNRNMKGRYSLEQTIREESTSASLPVLTIGNTARMTERKYREKCANRLAEIIYDTEKYRGVSRLFIS
;
A
#
# COMPACT_ATOMS: atom_id res chain seq x y z
N MET A 1 7.94 13.61 0.11
CA MET A 1 6.73 13.24 0.87
C MET A 1 6.09 12.08 0.15
N THR A 2 5.82 10.98 0.84
CA THR A 2 5.27 9.76 0.24
C THR A 2 3.76 9.75 0.39
N VAL A 3 3.05 9.41 -0.68
CA VAL A 3 1.60 9.26 -0.66
C VAL A 3 1.26 7.78 -0.74
N ILE A 4 0.40 7.35 0.19
CA ILE A 4 -0.11 5.98 0.23
C ILE A 4 -1.61 6.04 -0.01
N LEU A 5 -2.10 5.31 -1.01
CA LEU A 5 -3.52 5.08 -1.19
C LEU A 5 -3.90 3.77 -0.49
N ALA A 6 -4.82 3.83 0.47
CA ALA A 6 -5.41 2.63 1.05
C ALA A 6 -6.46 2.05 0.10
N ASP A 7 -6.39 0.73 -0.11
CA ASP A 7 -7.48 -0.02 -0.67
C ASP A 7 -8.71 0.09 0.25
N LYS A 8 -9.89 0.21 -0.37
CA LYS A 8 -11.16 0.48 0.29
C LYS A 8 -11.47 -0.52 1.40
N ASN A 9 -11.08 -1.78 1.23
CA ASN A 9 -11.36 -2.84 2.19
C ASN A 9 -10.47 -2.80 3.44
N ILE A 10 -9.44 -1.94 3.48
CA ILE A 10 -8.51 -1.84 4.60
C ILE A 10 -8.25 -0.43 5.13
N GLU A 11 -9.08 0.55 4.81
CA GLU A 11 -8.88 1.94 5.25
C GLU A 11 -8.69 2.04 6.77
N GLY A 12 -9.51 1.32 7.56
CA GLY A 12 -9.37 1.27 9.02
C GLY A 12 -8.03 0.70 9.48
N GLN A 13 -7.54 -0.36 8.83
CA GLN A 13 -6.23 -0.96 9.13
C GLN A 13 -5.07 -0.06 8.70
N ALA A 14 -5.23 0.65 7.58
CA ALA A 14 -4.25 1.63 7.11
C ALA A 14 -4.12 2.80 8.09
N VAL A 15 -5.24 3.28 8.65
CA VAL A 15 -5.22 4.31 9.72
C VAL A 15 -4.52 3.79 10.98
N MET A 16 -4.81 2.55 11.41
CA MET A 16 -4.11 1.95 12.56
C MET A 16 -2.59 1.80 12.32
N LEU A 17 -2.20 1.44 11.10
CA LEU A 17 -0.80 1.35 10.70
C LEU A 17 -0.13 2.71 10.75
N LEU A 18 -0.74 3.74 10.15
CA LEU A 18 -0.20 5.10 10.14
C LEU A 18 -0.10 5.68 11.55
N GLY A 19 -1.09 5.43 12.41
CA GLY A 19 -1.02 5.82 13.83
C GLY A 19 0.17 5.19 14.55
N THR A 20 0.46 3.91 14.26
CA THR A 20 1.63 3.20 14.83
C THR A 20 2.93 3.75 14.25
N PHE A 21 2.96 4.04 12.95
CA PHE A 21 4.10 4.64 12.25
C PHE A 21 4.45 6.02 12.83
N ASN A 22 3.43 6.87 13.06
CA ASN A 22 3.58 8.18 13.69
C ASN A 22 4.07 8.05 15.14
N ALA A 23 3.47 7.17 15.93
CA ALA A 23 3.85 6.98 17.34
C ALA A 23 5.29 6.46 17.52
N ALA A 24 5.82 5.76 16.51
CA ALA A 24 7.22 5.32 16.47
C ALA A 24 8.21 6.43 16.03
N GLY A 25 7.73 7.64 15.72
CA GLY A 25 8.54 8.77 15.27
C GLY A 25 8.92 8.73 13.79
N TRP A 26 8.46 7.71 13.03
CA TRP A 26 8.87 7.54 11.64
C TRP A 26 8.44 8.71 10.74
N SER A 27 7.30 9.35 11.02
CA SER A 27 6.82 10.47 10.22
C SER A 27 7.67 11.74 10.32
N GLU A 28 8.51 11.86 11.34
CA GLU A 28 9.50 12.95 11.44
C GLU A 28 10.63 12.78 10.41
N LEU A 29 10.97 11.52 10.08
CA LEU A 29 12.01 11.17 9.11
C LEU A 29 11.43 10.98 7.70
N PHE A 30 10.24 10.40 7.63
CA PHE A 30 9.58 9.99 6.40
C PHE A 30 8.16 10.54 6.37
N PRO A 31 7.95 11.77 5.86
CA PRO A 31 6.63 12.36 5.77
C PRO A 31 5.72 11.51 4.87
N VAL A 32 4.65 10.95 5.46
CA VAL A 32 3.66 10.10 4.79
C VAL A 32 2.29 10.76 4.86
N ARG A 33 1.58 10.75 3.73
CA ARG A 33 0.15 11.07 3.65
C ARG A 33 -0.61 9.82 3.23
N LEU A 34 -1.62 9.45 4.02
CA LEU A 34 -2.58 8.41 3.66
C LEU A 34 -3.79 9.04 2.98
N LEU A 35 -4.21 8.46 1.86
CA LEU A 35 -5.42 8.81 1.13
C LEU A 35 -6.39 7.62 1.11
N THR A 36 -7.67 7.94 1.14
CA THR A 36 -8.78 7.05 0.82
C THR A 36 -9.18 7.20 -0.65
N PHE A 37 -10.11 6.36 -1.12
CA PHE A 37 -10.68 6.53 -2.45
C PHE A 37 -11.45 7.86 -2.57
N GLU A 38 -12.12 8.27 -1.51
CA GLU A 38 -12.85 9.55 -1.46
C GLU A 38 -11.89 10.74 -1.60
N ASP A 39 -10.77 10.73 -0.86
CA ASP A 39 -9.74 11.78 -0.97
C ASP A 39 -9.15 11.88 -2.39
N ALA A 40 -9.05 10.74 -3.09
CA ALA A 40 -8.52 10.63 -4.44
C ALA A 40 -9.57 10.87 -5.54
N GLY A 41 -10.85 11.05 -5.18
CA GLY A 41 -11.96 11.18 -6.13
C GLY A 41 -12.23 9.90 -6.94
N LEU A 42 -11.85 8.74 -6.41
CA LEU A 42 -12.02 7.44 -7.08
C LEU A 42 -13.40 6.84 -6.74
N PRO A 43 -14.16 6.37 -7.76
CA PRO A 43 -15.39 5.63 -7.53
C PRO A 43 -15.18 4.37 -6.67
N PRO A 44 -16.15 4.00 -5.81
CA PRO A 44 -16.05 2.84 -4.92
C PRO A 44 -15.98 1.48 -5.62
N ASP A 45 -16.30 1.44 -6.92
CA ASP A 45 -16.31 0.29 -7.83
C ASP A 45 -15.15 0.34 -8.85
N THR A 46 -14.16 1.21 -8.62
CA THR A 46 -12.94 1.30 -9.44
C THR A 46 -12.28 -0.06 -9.55
N SER A 47 -12.08 -0.54 -10.79
CA SER A 47 -11.40 -1.81 -11.04
C SER A 47 -9.93 -1.78 -10.63
N ASP A 48 -9.37 -2.94 -10.25
CA ASP A 48 -7.95 -3.09 -9.89
C ASP A 48 -6.99 -2.53 -10.95
N ARG A 49 -7.34 -2.65 -12.23
CA ARG A 49 -6.52 -2.12 -13.33
C ARG A 49 -6.48 -0.61 -13.35
N VAL A 50 -7.64 0.03 -13.21
CA VAL A 50 -7.75 1.49 -13.17
C VAL A 50 -7.07 2.01 -11.91
N LEU A 51 -7.30 1.36 -10.76
CA LEU A 51 -6.65 1.68 -9.49
C LEU A 51 -5.12 1.60 -9.60
N TRP A 52 -4.59 0.51 -10.14
CA TRP A 52 -3.16 0.31 -10.30
C TRP A 52 -2.55 1.38 -11.21
N ARG A 53 -3.13 1.63 -12.39
CA ARG A 53 -2.64 2.70 -13.29
C ARG A 53 -2.69 4.07 -12.64
N PHE A 54 -3.76 4.36 -11.89
CA PHE A 54 -3.91 5.61 -11.16
C PHE A 54 -2.76 5.82 -10.17
N VAL A 55 -2.49 4.84 -9.29
CA VAL A 55 -1.42 4.99 -8.30
C VAL A 55 -0.04 5.08 -8.95
N GLN A 56 0.22 4.34 -10.03
CA GLN A 56 1.49 4.41 -10.75
C GLN A 56 1.69 5.77 -11.43
N THR A 57 0.66 6.27 -12.11
CA THR A 57 0.71 7.58 -12.81
C THR A 57 0.95 8.74 -11.83
N ASN A 58 0.45 8.61 -10.60
CA ASN A 58 0.58 9.64 -9.56
C ASN A 58 1.73 9.37 -8.57
N GLU A 59 2.62 8.40 -8.84
CA GLU A 59 3.74 8.01 -7.96
C GLU A 59 3.29 7.75 -6.50
N MET A 60 2.18 7.04 -6.34
CA MET A 60 1.61 6.64 -5.05
C MET A 60 1.88 5.16 -4.77
N LEU A 61 2.13 4.83 -3.50
CA LEU A 61 2.15 3.44 -3.05
C LEU A 61 0.71 2.97 -2.79
N LEU A 62 0.32 1.83 -3.35
CA LEU A 62 -0.95 1.18 -3.02
C LEU A 62 -0.76 0.25 -1.82
N LEU A 63 -1.55 0.44 -0.77
CA LEU A 63 -1.63 -0.48 0.36
C LEU A 63 -2.93 -1.30 0.25
N THR A 64 -2.83 -2.62 0.27
CA THR A 64 -3.99 -3.54 0.15
C THR A 64 -3.86 -4.75 1.08
N ASP A 65 -4.87 -5.61 1.14
CA ASP A 65 -4.81 -6.91 1.80
C ASP A 65 -4.52 -8.08 0.86
N ASN A 66 -4.29 -9.25 1.45
CA ASN A 66 -3.91 -10.46 0.73
C ASN A 66 -5.11 -11.31 0.25
N ARG A 67 -6.29 -10.74 -0.04
CA ARG A 67 -7.51 -11.57 -0.26
C ARG A 67 -8.09 -11.61 -1.67
N ASN A 68 -7.69 -10.77 -2.61
CA ASN A 68 -8.22 -10.81 -3.97
C ASN A 68 -7.23 -11.43 -4.96
N MET A 69 -7.18 -12.77 -5.01
CA MET A 69 -6.17 -13.48 -5.80
C MET A 69 -6.71 -14.37 -6.92
N LYS A 70 -7.97 -14.24 -7.36
CA LYS A 70 -8.44 -15.06 -8.50
C LYS A 70 -9.38 -14.29 -9.42
N GLY A 71 -8.90 -13.97 -10.63
CA GLY A 71 -9.72 -13.45 -11.72
C GLY A 71 -8.90 -12.75 -12.79
N ARG A 72 -9.41 -12.74 -14.03
CA ARG A 72 -8.80 -12.06 -15.20
C ARG A 72 -8.67 -10.53 -15.06
N TYR A 73 -9.36 -9.96 -14.07
CA TYR A 73 -9.36 -8.52 -13.76
C TYR A 73 -8.76 -8.22 -12.39
N SER A 74 -8.04 -9.19 -11.80
CA SER A 74 -7.39 -9.00 -10.50
C SER A 74 -6.18 -8.07 -10.59
N LEU A 75 -5.84 -7.48 -9.45
CA LEU A 75 -4.62 -6.70 -9.27
C LEU A 75 -3.38 -7.49 -9.63
N GLU A 76 -3.34 -8.79 -9.31
CA GLU A 76 -2.22 -9.68 -9.65
C GLU A 76 -2.05 -9.81 -11.17
N GLN A 77 -3.14 -10.02 -11.90
CA GLN A 77 -3.09 -10.09 -13.36
C GLN A 77 -2.66 -8.74 -13.96
N THR A 78 -3.13 -7.63 -13.40
CA THR A 78 -2.73 -6.29 -13.85
C THR A 78 -1.24 -6.05 -13.64
N ILE A 79 -0.71 -6.35 -12.46
CA ILE A 79 0.72 -6.22 -12.16
C ILE A 79 1.53 -7.09 -13.15
N ARG A 80 1.11 -8.33 -13.40
CA ARG A 80 1.80 -9.22 -14.34
C ARG A 80 1.83 -8.70 -15.78
N GLU A 81 0.74 -8.07 -16.24
CA GLU A 81 0.62 -7.57 -17.62
C GLU A 81 1.27 -6.21 -17.82
N GLU A 82 1.26 -5.35 -16.81
CA GLU A 82 1.56 -3.91 -16.97
C GLU A 82 2.76 -3.42 -16.15
N SER A 83 3.28 -4.22 -15.21
CA SER A 83 4.46 -3.81 -14.44
C SER A 83 5.70 -3.66 -15.32
N THR A 84 6.51 -2.66 -14.96
CA THR A 84 7.81 -2.40 -15.57
C THR A 84 8.88 -2.30 -14.48
N SER A 85 10.15 -2.23 -14.87
CA SER A 85 11.24 -1.99 -13.92
C SER A 85 11.13 -0.65 -13.17
N ALA A 86 10.32 0.29 -13.65
CA ALA A 86 10.07 1.57 -12.98
C ALA A 86 8.84 1.56 -12.06
N SER A 87 8.00 0.51 -12.12
CA SER A 87 6.74 0.48 -11.39
C SER A 87 6.95 0.43 -9.88
N LEU A 88 6.19 1.22 -9.13
CA LEU A 88 6.16 1.17 -7.67
C LEU A 88 5.55 -0.16 -7.18
N PRO A 89 6.06 -0.73 -6.07
CA PRO A 89 5.51 -1.95 -5.52
C PRO A 89 4.13 -1.72 -4.91
N VAL A 90 3.25 -2.72 -5.02
CA VAL A 90 2.05 -2.79 -4.19
C VAL A 90 2.42 -3.33 -2.82
N LEU A 91 2.01 -2.64 -1.76
CA LEU A 91 2.23 -3.04 -0.37
C LEU A 91 1.05 -3.88 0.12
N THR A 92 1.34 -5.01 0.75
CA THR A 92 0.32 -5.95 1.21
C THR A 92 0.43 -6.24 2.71
N ILE A 93 -0.66 -6.02 3.44
CA ILE A 93 -0.83 -6.52 4.80
C ILE A 93 -1.25 -7.98 4.71
N GLY A 94 -0.36 -8.90 5.10
CA GLY A 94 -0.59 -10.34 4.96
C GLY A 94 -1.80 -10.84 5.76
N ASN A 95 -2.06 -10.27 6.94
CA ASN A 95 -3.20 -10.61 7.78
C ASN A 95 -3.76 -9.36 8.47
N THR A 96 -4.81 -8.79 7.89
CA THR A 96 -5.49 -7.59 8.37
C THR A 96 -6.15 -7.75 9.74
N ALA A 97 -6.56 -8.97 10.13
CA ALA A 97 -7.15 -9.22 11.45
C ALA A 97 -6.14 -9.04 12.59
N ARG A 98 -4.86 -9.32 12.31
CA ARG A 98 -3.75 -9.17 13.27
C ARG A 98 -3.31 -7.72 13.43
N MET A 99 -3.86 -6.79 12.65
CA MET A 99 -3.62 -5.36 12.84
C MET A 99 -4.15 -4.85 14.18
N THR A 100 -4.89 -5.63 14.97
CA THR A 100 -5.21 -5.28 16.37
C THR A 100 -4.06 -5.64 17.33
N GLU A 101 -3.16 -6.55 16.95
CA GLU A 101 -1.98 -6.92 17.73
C GLU A 101 -0.89 -5.85 17.60
N ARG A 102 -0.49 -5.23 18.73
CA ARG A 102 0.52 -4.17 18.74
C ARG A 102 1.82 -4.58 18.05
N LYS A 103 2.40 -5.74 18.40
CA LYS A 103 3.66 -6.23 17.84
C LYS A 103 3.59 -6.43 16.32
N TYR A 104 2.45 -6.90 15.81
CA TYR A 104 2.26 -7.10 14.38
C TYR A 104 2.19 -5.75 13.64
N ARG A 105 1.47 -4.77 14.19
CA ARG A 105 1.46 -3.40 13.64
C ARG A 105 2.83 -2.74 13.66
N GLU A 106 3.56 -2.86 14.76
CA GLU A 106 4.92 -2.30 14.90
C GLU A 106 5.85 -2.91 13.84
N LYS A 107 5.77 -4.23 13.61
CA LYS A 107 6.51 -4.89 12.52
C LYS A 107 6.13 -4.33 11.15
N CYS A 108 4.83 -4.17 10.88
CA CYS A 108 4.36 -3.56 9.63
C CYS A 108 4.84 -2.13 9.45
N ALA A 109 4.82 -1.32 10.51
CA ALA A 109 5.27 0.07 10.48
C ALA A 109 6.78 0.19 10.20
N ASN A 110 7.60 -0.65 10.86
CA ASN A 110 9.04 -0.69 10.61
C ASN A 110 9.34 -1.10 9.17
N ARG A 111 8.65 -2.13 8.67
CA ARG A 111 8.82 -2.58 7.28
C ARG A 111 8.37 -1.52 6.27
N LEU A 112 7.31 -0.77 6.58
CA LEU A 112 6.89 0.37 5.77
C LEU A 112 7.98 1.47 5.75
N ALA A 113 8.59 1.78 6.88
CA ALA A 113 9.68 2.77 6.97
C ALA A 113 10.90 2.35 6.13
N GLU A 114 11.29 1.08 6.19
CA GLU A 114 12.38 0.53 5.36
C GLU A 114 12.11 0.71 3.86
N ILE A 115 10.88 0.48 3.42
CA ILE A 115 10.49 0.62 2.01
C ILE A 115 10.47 2.09 1.59
N ILE A 116 10.00 2.99 2.46
CA ILE A 116 9.97 4.42 2.15
C ILE A 116 11.37 5.03 2.13
N TYR A 117 12.27 4.57 3.01
CA TYR A 117 13.65 5.03 3.06
C TYR A 117 14.39 4.84 1.73
N ASP A 118 14.12 3.73 1.02
CA ASP A 118 14.73 3.42 -0.27
C ASP A 118 13.71 2.80 -1.23
N THR A 119 12.73 3.59 -1.65
CA THR A 119 11.66 3.12 -2.55
C THR A 119 12.20 2.73 -3.92
N GLU A 120 13.27 3.37 -4.39
CA GLU A 120 13.90 3.09 -5.68
C GLU A 120 14.44 1.66 -5.77
N LYS A 121 15.02 1.14 -4.68
CA LYS A 121 15.43 -0.27 -4.58
C LYS A 121 14.29 -1.27 -4.81
N TYR A 122 13.05 -0.84 -4.59
CA TYR A 122 11.87 -1.70 -4.68
C TYR A 122 11.06 -1.51 -5.96
N ARG A 123 11.49 -0.63 -6.88
CA ARG A 123 10.84 -0.53 -8.18
C ARG A 123 10.96 -1.84 -8.96
N GLY A 124 9.88 -2.20 -9.66
CA GLY A 124 9.77 -3.46 -10.41
C GLY A 124 9.57 -4.71 -9.55
N VAL A 125 9.54 -4.62 -8.22
CA VAL A 125 9.36 -5.79 -7.32
C VAL A 125 7.91 -6.27 -7.27
N SER A 126 6.99 -5.65 -8.01
CA SER A 126 5.57 -6.00 -8.15
C SER A 126 4.77 -5.91 -6.85
N ARG A 127 5.01 -6.79 -5.88
CA ARG A 127 4.30 -6.83 -4.59
C ARG A 127 5.24 -7.08 -3.43
N LEU A 128 5.05 -6.34 -2.35
CA LEU A 128 5.80 -6.46 -1.11
C LEU A 128 4.87 -6.68 0.08
N PHE A 129 5.11 -7.72 0.83
CA PHE A 129 4.46 -7.91 2.13
C PHE A 129 5.16 -7.08 3.19
N ILE A 130 4.38 -6.38 3.99
CA ILE A 130 4.91 -5.58 5.11
C ILE A 130 4.82 -6.31 6.46
N SER A 131 4.20 -7.49 6.49
CA SER A 131 3.89 -8.25 7.70
C SER A 131 4.92 -9.24 8.21
#